data_AF-A0A7C7UM86-F1
#
_entry.id   AF-A0A7C7UM86-F1
#
_cell.length_a   1.000
_cell.length_b   1.000
_cell.length_c   1.000
_cell.angle_alpha   90.00
_cell.angle_beta   90.00
_cell.angle_gamma   90.00
#
_symmetry.space_group_name_H-M   'P 1'
#
loop_
_entity.id
_entity.type
_entity.pdbx_description
1 polymer ?
#
loop_
_entity_poly.entity_id
_entity_poly.type
_entity_poly.pdbx_seq_one_letter_code
_entity_poly.pdbx_strand_id
1 'polypeptide(L)'
;MYRKTFLKGLLALGVLGACSSKFKSYNGPQVTRVLVYKSTRNMYLLNNDTVLKSYVFDLGFAPVGEKIVEGDGKTPEGDYIIDRRNPD
;
A
#
# COMPACT_ATOMS: atom_id res chain seq x y z
N MET A 1 18.39 1.19 -61.99
CA MET A 1 17.70 -0.11 -62.15
C MET A 1 18.30 -1.13 -61.19
N TYR A 2 17.74 -1.29 -59.98
CA TYR A 2 17.31 -2.59 -59.45
C TYR A 2 16.63 -2.42 -58.09
N ARG A 3 15.44 -3.00 -58.02
CA ARG A 3 14.46 -3.01 -56.94
C ARG A 3 14.87 -4.13 -55.98
N LYS A 4 15.10 -3.85 -54.70
CA LYS A 4 15.18 -4.87 -53.65
C LYS A 4 14.27 -4.49 -52.49
N THR A 5 13.08 -5.10 -52.56
CA THR A 5 12.11 -5.39 -51.51
C THR A 5 12.71 -5.59 -50.12
N PHE A 6 12.05 -5.11 -49.06
CA PHE A 6 11.66 -5.90 -47.88
C PHE A 6 10.70 -5.07 -47.00
N LEU A 7 9.50 -4.83 -47.54
CA LEU A 7 8.33 -4.45 -46.75
C LEU A 7 7.88 -5.73 -46.01
N LYS A 8 8.27 -5.91 -44.75
CA LYS A 8 7.66 -6.84 -43.77
C LYS A 8 8.48 -6.80 -42.48
N GLY A 9 7.91 -6.29 -41.40
CA GLY A 9 8.41 -6.56 -40.06
C GLY A 9 8.36 -5.38 -39.10
N LEU A 10 7.18 -4.86 -38.78
CA LEU A 10 7.00 -3.90 -37.67
C LEU A 10 5.60 -4.03 -37.04
N LEU A 11 5.16 -5.26 -36.76
CA LEU A 11 3.82 -5.49 -36.18
C LEU A 11 3.79 -6.44 -34.97
N ALA A 12 4.92 -6.65 -34.29
CA ALA A 12 4.98 -7.62 -33.19
C ALA A 12 5.64 -7.10 -31.90
N LEU A 13 5.45 -5.83 -31.54
CA LEU A 13 5.91 -5.26 -30.27
C LEU A 13 4.81 -4.38 -29.65
N GLY A 14 3.64 -4.95 -29.42
CA GLY A 14 2.49 -4.20 -28.89
C GLY A 14 1.60 -4.96 -27.91
N VAL A 15 2.03 -6.12 -27.39
CA VAL A 15 1.17 -6.95 -26.52
C VAL A 15 1.97 -7.55 -25.36
N LEU A 16 2.44 -6.72 -24.42
CA LEU A 16 2.94 -7.24 -23.12
C LEU A 16 2.62 -6.36 -21.90
N GLY A 17 1.95 -5.22 -22.06
CA GLY A 17 1.76 -4.26 -20.95
C GLY A 17 0.33 -4.11 -20.48
N ALA A 18 -0.29 -5.11 -19.84
CA ALA A 18 -1.63 -4.91 -19.26
C ALA A 18 -2.02 -5.78 -18.05
N CYS A 19 -1.09 -6.48 -17.39
CA CYS A 19 -1.42 -7.27 -16.19
C CYS A 19 -0.46 -6.95 -15.02
N SER A 20 -0.43 -5.69 -14.57
CA SER A 20 0.24 -5.35 -13.31
C SER A 20 -0.81 -5.03 -12.25
N SER A 21 -0.83 -5.81 -11.16
CA SER A 21 -1.68 -5.53 -10.01
C SER A 21 -1.22 -4.23 -9.35
N LYS A 22 -2.17 -3.34 -9.01
CA LYS A 22 -1.86 -2.11 -8.25
C LYS A 22 -1.31 -2.41 -6.84
N PHE A 23 -1.47 -3.65 -6.38
CA PHE A 23 -1.06 -4.07 -5.05
C PHE A 23 0.27 -4.81 -5.09
N LYS A 24 1.17 -4.42 -4.20
CA LYS A 24 2.39 -5.17 -3.93
C LYS A 24 2.01 -6.51 -3.30
N SER A 25 2.54 -7.60 -3.87
CA SER A 25 2.51 -8.91 -3.22
C SER A 25 3.50 -8.94 -2.06
N TYR A 26 3.17 -9.72 -1.03
CA TYR A 26 4.02 -9.93 0.13
C TYR A 26 4.11 -11.43 0.38
N ASN A 27 5.34 -11.95 0.41
CA ASN A 27 5.64 -13.38 0.55
C ASN A 27 6.42 -13.69 1.85
N GLY A 28 6.46 -12.74 2.79
CA GLY A 28 7.15 -12.92 4.07
C GLY A 28 6.26 -13.57 5.15
N PRO A 29 6.74 -13.63 6.41
CA PRO A 29 5.97 -14.16 7.52
C PRO A 29 4.63 -13.44 7.70
N GLN A 30 3.61 -14.15 8.19
CA GLN A 30 2.28 -13.58 8.42
C GLN A 30 2.34 -12.31 9.28
N VAL A 31 1.60 -11.27 8.90
CA VAL A 31 1.42 -10.09 9.76
C VAL A 31 0.30 -10.41 10.75
N THR A 32 0.61 -10.39 12.05
CA THR A 32 -0.35 -10.71 13.13
C THR A 32 -0.86 -9.45 13.84
N ARG A 33 -0.10 -8.35 13.82
CA ARG A 33 -0.49 -7.09 14.46
C ARG A 33 0.06 -5.88 13.72
N VAL A 34 -0.69 -4.79 13.77
CA VAL A 34 -0.24 -3.45 13.35
C VAL A 34 -0.24 -2.58 14.59
N LEU A 35 0.92 -2.04 14.97
CA LEU A 35 1.04 -1.06 16.05
C LEU A 35 1.16 0.33 15.46
N VAL A 36 0.33 1.27 15.90
CA VAL A 36 0.30 2.64 15.41
C VAL A 36 0.55 3.59 16.57
N TYR A 37 1.76 4.15 16.62
CA TYR A 37 2.15 5.17 17.58
C TYR A 37 1.94 6.55 16.96
N LYS A 38 0.79 7.16 17.25
CA LYS A 38 0.39 8.45 16.67
C LYS A 38 1.31 9.60 17.05
N SER A 39 1.67 9.69 18.33
CA SER A 39 2.53 10.76 18.86
C SER A 39 3.87 10.81 18.16
N THR A 40 4.47 9.64 17.90
CA THR A 40 5.76 9.51 17.21
C THR A 40 5.65 9.28 15.71
N ARG A 41 4.43 9.25 15.14
CA ARG A 41 4.16 8.97 13.72
C ARG A 41 4.82 7.70 13.18
N ASN A 42 4.89 6.66 14.01
CA ASN A 42 5.49 5.38 13.66
C ASN A 42 4.44 4.27 13.62
N MET A 43 4.49 3.46 12.57
CA MET A 43 3.67 2.27 12.41
C MET A 43 4.56 1.04 12.24
N TYR A 44 4.25 -0.04 12.95
CA TYR A 44 4.98 -1.30 12.91
C TYR A 44 4.07 -2.43 12.47
N LEU A 45 4.55 -3.27 11.56
CA LEU A 45 3.94 -4.55 11.21
C LEU A 45 4.67 -5.66 11.94
N LEU A 46 3.96 -6.49 12.70
CA LEU A 46 4.55 -7.53 13.52
C LEU A 46 4.15 -8.93 13.05
N ASN A 47 5.03 -9.89 13.25
CA ASN A 47 4.70 -11.32 13.39
C ASN A 47 4.97 -11.70 14.85
N ASN A 48 3.90 -11.93 15.60
CA ASN A 48 3.93 -12.08 17.07
C ASN A 48 4.70 -10.89 17.69
N ASP A 49 5.89 -11.15 18.24
CA ASP A 49 6.72 -10.15 18.92
C ASP A 49 7.84 -9.58 18.03
N THR A 50 7.93 -10.04 16.77
CA THR A 50 8.98 -9.61 15.83
C THR A 50 8.47 -8.52 14.89
N VAL A 51 9.19 -7.41 14.82
CA VAL A 51 8.92 -6.34 13.85
C VAL A 51 9.37 -6.79 12.46
N LEU A 52 8.41 -6.90 11.53
CA LEU A 52 8.66 -7.21 10.12
C LEU A 52 9.00 -5.96 9.31
N LYS A 53 8.28 -4.85 9.57
CA LYS A 53 8.46 -3.56 8.90
C LYS A 53 8.08 -2.40 9.80
N SER A 54 8.73 -1.27 9.57
CA SER A 54 8.39 0.04 10.16
C SER A 54 8.09 1.05 9.06
N TYR A 55 7.14 1.93 9.31
CA TYR A 55 6.81 3.05 8.45
C TYR A 55 6.63 4.32 9.27
N VAL A 56 7.14 5.43 8.73
CA VAL A 56 6.65 6.75 9.13
C VAL A 56 5.34 6.99 8.40
N PHE A 57 4.33 7.50 9.10
CA PHE A 57 3.02 7.75 8.52
C PHE A 57 2.50 9.15 8.86
N ASP A 58 1.66 9.68 7.97
CA ASP A 58 1.02 10.97 8.18
C ASP A 58 -0.36 10.81 8.81
N LEU A 59 -0.67 11.77 9.69
CA LEU A 59 -2.01 11.95 10.24
C LEU A 59 -2.70 13.14 9.57
N GLY A 60 -4.03 13.17 9.68
CA GLY A 60 -4.85 14.28 9.21
C GLY A 60 -4.63 15.60 9.97
N PHE A 61 -5.50 16.57 9.69
CA PHE A 61 -5.32 17.98 10.09
C PHE A 61 -5.46 18.26 11.60
N ALA A 62 -6.05 17.35 12.39
CA ALA A 62 -6.19 17.51 13.83
C ALA A 62 -5.82 16.20 14.57
N PRO A 63 -4.53 15.83 14.60
CA PRO A 63 -4.10 14.48 15.00
C PRO A 63 -3.96 14.26 16.50
N VAL A 64 -4.17 15.31 17.32
CA VAL A 64 -3.89 15.30 18.75
C VAL A 64 -5.15 14.98 19.56
N GLY A 65 -5.01 14.04 20.50
CA GLY A 65 -6.07 13.62 21.41
C GLY A 65 -7.03 12.59 20.82
N GLU A 66 -7.96 12.12 21.65
CA GLU A 66 -8.93 11.11 21.25
C GLU A 66 -10.05 11.69 20.37
N LYS A 67 -10.53 10.84 19.46
CA LYS A 67 -11.69 11.11 18.61
C LYS A 67 -12.96 11.15 19.46
N ILE A 68 -13.71 12.25 19.37
CA ILE A 68 -14.95 12.45 20.13
C ILE A 68 -16.16 12.48 19.20
N VAL A 69 -16.01 13.08 18.01
CA VAL A 69 -17.12 13.25 17.05
C VAL A 69 -16.65 13.03 15.61
N GLU A 70 -17.59 12.77 14.71
CA GLU A 70 -17.31 12.76 13.28
C GLU A 70 -16.81 14.14 12.82
N GLY A 71 -15.83 14.17 11.91
CA GLY A 71 -15.26 15.42 11.38
C GLY A 71 -14.21 16.11 12.25
N ASP A 72 -13.90 15.62 13.46
CA ASP A 72 -12.89 16.23 14.34
C ASP A 72 -11.42 16.02 13.89
N GLY A 73 -11.18 15.31 12.79
CA GLY A 73 -9.84 15.08 12.22
C GLY A 73 -8.93 14.15 13.03
N LYS A 74 -9.44 13.54 14.10
CA LYS A 74 -8.67 12.66 14.99
C LYS A 74 -8.82 11.20 14.60
N THR A 75 -7.71 10.46 14.69
CA THR A 75 -7.74 9.00 14.66
C THR A 75 -8.11 8.50 16.06
N PRO A 76 -8.96 7.48 16.24
CA PRO A 76 -9.31 6.95 17.56
C PRO A 76 -8.21 6.04 18.13
N GLU A 77 -8.10 5.92 19.46
CA GLU A 77 -7.10 5.09 20.16
C GLU A 77 -7.76 3.82 20.72
N GLY A 78 -7.02 2.71 20.72
CA GLY A 78 -7.50 1.42 21.21
C GLY A 78 -7.16 0.26 20.27
N ASP A 79 -7.68 -0.92 20.63
CA ASP A 79 -7.54 -2.14 19.84
C ASP A 79 -8.65 -2.21 18.78
N TYR A 80 -8.25 -2.40 17.53
CA TYR A 80 -9.15 -2.51 16.39
C TYR A 80 -8.83 -3.76 15.58
N ILE A 81 -9.87 -4.32 14.96
CA ILE A 81 -9.75 -5.43 14.02
C ILE A 81 -9.93 -4.86 12.61
N ILE A 82 -8.99 -5.18 11.72
CA ILE A 82 -9.14 -4.89 10.29
C ILE A 82 -10.19 -5.87 9.74
N ASP A 83 -11.35 -5.34 9.39
CA ASP A 83 -12.49 -6.10 8.89
C ASP A 83 -12.44 -6.27 7.36
N ARG A 84 -11.99 -5.23 6.66
CA ARG A 84 -11.89 -5.20 5.20
C ARG A 84 -10.79 -4.27 4.72
N ARG A 85 -10.44 -4.45 3.45
CA ARG A 85 -9.61 -3.52 2.70
C ARG A 85 -10.46 -2.89 1.60
N ASN A 86 -10.47 -1.57 1.49
CA ASN A 86 -11.02 -0.90 0.31
C ASN A 86 -10.03 -1.06 -0.86
N PRO A 87 -10.41 -1.76 -1.95
CA PRO A 87 -9.50 -2.02 -3.05
C PRO A 87 -9.47 -0.91 -4.10
N ASP A 88 -10.07 0.26 -3.88
CA ASP A 88 -10.19 1.34 -4.88
C ASP A 88 -9.21 2.50 -4.66
#